data_AF-A0A316FST0-F1
#
_entry.id   AF-A0A316FST0-F1
#
_cell.length_a   1.000
_cell.length_b   1.000
_cell.length_c   1.000
_cell.angle_alpha   90.00
_cell.angle_beta   90.00
_cell.angle_gamma   90.00
#
_symmetry.space_group_name_H-M   'P 1'
#
loop_
_entity.id
_entity.type
_entity.pdbx_description
1 polymer ?
#
loop_
_entity_poly.entity_id
_entity_poly.type
_entity_poly.pdbx_seq_one_letter_code
_entity_poly.pdbx_strand_id
1 'polypeptide(L)'
;MSDYGHPLEFGSFLTPAAADPTRVVALTVLAEQAGLDLVTFQDHPYQPGFLDTWTLLSYAAARTERVRLAANVTNLPLRPPAVLARSVASLDLLSGGRIELGLGAGAFWDAIEAMGAPRLTPGQAVQALEEGIDVIRRLWDATARGPIRVDGEFHRVVGAKRGPAPAHDVGIWLGAYKPRMLALTGRRADGWLPSLAYLGDGDLATGNRIIDEAALAAGRRPADVRRLLNIGGRFTDVGRGPLHGPAEQWAEELTDLALTDGVSTFILATDDPDDLRRFASEVAPAVREAVAAERAGSRVPPAAAGDPAPQGRRAGDPAPRGDHAGEPDGRSVSTSRTGMPAADEARSGGPARQSVTVADRPPFPVTPTPDDGVRRSSTVVWDEQTRPTGPAPDPDRTYTTHDLATGRHLIEVHDGLRGELAQIHDLIDQVEAGTMDVGTARSHINTMTMRQNNWTLGTYCESYCRIVTTHHTIEDRSLFPHLRRSDPRLAPVVDRLEQEHHVIHEVLEGVDKALVTLVSAPDGLPALREAVNLLSDTLLSHLAYEERELVEPLARLGMR
;
A
#
# COMPACT_ATOMS: atom_id res chain seq x y z
N MET A 1 3.46 -26.36 -10.92
CA MET A 1 3.47 -24.92 -10.63
C MET A 1 2.04 -24.42 -10.67
N SER A 2 1.60 -23.82 -9.58
CA SER A 2 0.29 -23.18 -9.36
C SER A 2 0.19 -21.80 -10.00
N ASP A 3 1.21 -21.35 -10.72
CA ASP A 3 1.39 -20.00 -11.25
C ASP A 3 0.36 -19.53 -12.30
N TYR A 4 -0.48 -20.43 -12.83
CA TYR A 4 -1.54 -20.23 -13.86
C TYR A 4 -1.16 -19.43 -15.14
N GLY A 5 0.06 -18.90 -15.24
CA GLY A 5 0.62 -18.16 -16.38
C GLY A 5 0.08 -16.75 -16.58
N HIS A 6 -0.67 -16.21 -15.62
CA HIS A 6 -1.27 -14.88 -15.77
C HIS A 6 -0.21 -13.77 -15.68
N PRO A 7 -0.32 -12.70 -16.50
CA PRO A 7 0.43 -11.46 -16.27
C PRO A 7 0.08 -10.90 -14.89
N LEU A 8 1.06 -10.39 -14.16
CA LEU A 8 0.79 -9.76 -12.87
C LEU A 8 0.07 -8.42 -13.05
N GLU A 9 -0.78 -8.09 -12.10
CA GLU A 9 -1.49 -6.81 -12.01
C GLU A 9 -1.39 -6.29 -10.58
N PHE A 10 -1.27 -4.98 -10.43
CA PHE A 10 -1.18 -4.31 -9.14
C PHE A 10 -2.23 -3.22 -9.09
N GLY A 11 -2.97 -3.17 -7.99
CA GLY A 11 -4.05 -2.22 -7.83
C GLY A 11 -4.20 -1.69 -6.42
N SER A 12 -5.16 -0.80 -6.24
CA SER A 12 -5.52 -0.25 -4.94
C SER A 12 -6.98 -0.53 -4.58
N PHE A 13 -7.23 -0.55 -3.28
CA PHE A 13 -8.56 -0.66 -2.68
C PHE A 13 -8.80 0.57 -1.81
N LEU A 14 -9.47 1.55 -2.41
CA LEU A 14 -9.71 2.87 -1.81
C LEU A 14 -11.02 2.88 -1.02
N THR A 15 -11.04 3.60 0.09
CA THR A 15 -12.26 3.86 0.85
C THR A 15 -13.11 4.88 0.11
N PRO A 16 -14.38 4.59 -0.22
CA PRO A 16 -15.26 5.51 -0.94
C PRO A 16 -15.86 6.57 0.00
N ALA A 17 -15.03 7.24 0.80
CA ALA A 17 -15.46 8.16 1.85
C ALA A 17 -16.26 9.36 1.30
N ALA A 18 -17.45 9.59 1.84
CA ALA A 18 -18.32 10.70 1.48
C ALA A 18 -17.95 12.03 2.16
N ALA A 19 -17.14 11.98 3.22
CA ALA A 19 -16.66 13.17 3.92
C ALA A 19 -15.68 14.00 3.06
N ASP A 20 -14.93 13.35 2.17
CA ASP A 20 -14.03 13.98 1.21
C ASP A 20 -14.08 13.22 -0.13
N PRO A 21 -15.17 13.39 -0.92
CA PRO A 21 -15.37 12.65 -2.16
C PRO A 21 -14.33 13.03 -3.23
N THR A 22 -13.83 14.26 -3.17
CA THR A 22 -12.78 14.77 -4.06
C THR A 22 -11.46 14.05 -3.85
N ARG A 23 -11.10 13.73 -2.60
CA ARG A 23 -9.89 12.96 -2.29
C ARG A 23 -9.94 11.54 -2.85
N VAL A 24 -11.08 10.86 -2.77
CA VAL A 24 -11.23 9.50 -3.34
C VAL A 24 -10.91 9.48 -4.83
N VAL A 25 -11.42 10.47 -5.57
CA VAL A 25 -11.15 10.62 -7.01
C VAL A 25 -9.70 11.02 -7.25
N ALA A 26 -9.13 11.92 -6.44
CA ALA A 26 -7.72 12.31 -6.55
C ALA A 26 -6.78 11.12 -6.32
N LEU A 27 -7.08 10.24 -5.36
CA LEU A 27 -6.33 9.01 -5.12
C LEU A 27 -6.47 8.02 -6.29
N THR A 28 -7.63 7.98 -6.95
CA THR A 28 -7.83 7.17 -8.16
C THR A 28 -6.94 7.65 -9.31
N VAL A 29 -6.90 8.97 -9.53
CA VAL A 29 -6.02 9.60 -10.53
C VAL A 29 -4.54 9.37 -10.16
N LEU A 30 -4.19 9.49 -8.88
CA LEU A 30 -2.84 9.22 -8.40
C LEU A 30 -2.42 7.77 -8.66
N ALA A 31 -3.28 6.80 -8.35
CA ALA A 31 -3.01 5.38 -8.61
C ALA A 31 -2.72 5.13 -10.10
N GLU A 32 -3.50 5.73 -10.99
CA GLU A 32 -3.25 5.67 -12.43
C GLU A 32 -1.90 6.30 -12.81
N GLN A 33 -1.60 7.50 -12.30
CA GLN A 33 -0.35 8.21 -12.57
C GLN A 33 0.88 7.47 -12.04
N ALA A 34 0.74 6.79 -10.90
CA ALA A 34 1.78 5.96 -10.31
C ALA A 34 2.02 4.66 -11.10
N GLY A 35 1.11 4.29 -12.01
CA GLY A 35 1.26 3.13 -12.88
C GLY A 35 0.54 1.87 -12.40
N LEU A 36 -0.41 1.99 -11.45
CA LEU A 36 -1.25 0.85 -11.07
C LEU A 36 -2.22 0.47 -12.19
N ASP A 37 -2.54 -0.82 -12.27
CA ASP A 37 -3.38 -1.44 -13.30
C ASP A 37 -4.87 -1.34 -12.96
N LEU A 38 -5.20 -1.31 -11.66
CA LEU A 38 -6.57 -1.45 -11.14
C LEU A 38 -6.81 -0.53 -9.93
N VAL A 39 -7.98 0.12 -9.88
CA VAL A 39 -8.48 0.80 -8.67
C VAL A 39 -9.84 0.24 -8.32
N THR A 40 -10.03 -0.11 -7.05
CA THR A 40 -11.27 -0.72 -6.56
C THR A 40 -11.85 0.02 -5.37
N PHE A 41 -13.16 -0.12 -5.18
CA PHE A 41 -13.90 0.53 -4.10
C PHE A 41 -14.88 -0.42 -3.43
N GLN A 42 -15.12 -0.22 -2.14
CA GLN A 42 -16.15 -0.98 -1.41
C GLN A 42 -17.54 -0.67 -1.96
N ASP A 43 -18.43 -1.66 -2.01
CA ASP A 43 -19.86 -1.45 -2.30
C ASP A 43 -20.71 -1.82 -1.10
N HIS A 44 -20.86 -0.86 -0.19
CA HIS A 44 -21.72 -0.94 0.99
C HIS A 44 -22.78 0.18 0.94
N PRO A 45 -23.85 0.06 0.12
CA PRO A 45 -24.83 1.13 -0.07
C PRO A 45 -25.56 1.58 1.22
N TYR A 46 -25.54 0.75 2.26
CA TYR A 46 -26.12 1.03 3.58
C TYR A 46 -25.16 1.74 4.54
N GLN A 47 -23.88 1.97 4.17
CA GLN A 47 -22.92 2.71 4.98
C GLN A 47 -23.05 4.21 4.65
N PRO A 48 -23.69 5.04 5.49
CA PRO A 48 -23.94 6.46 5.18
C PRO A 48 -22.65 7.29 5.02
N GLY A 49 -21.52 6.82 5.55
CA GLY A 49 -20.22 7.46 5.36
C GLY A 49 -19.61 7.23 3.97
N PHE A 50 -20.20 6.38 3.13
CA PHE A 50 -19.68 6.02 1.82
C PHE A 50 -20.52 6.60 0.67
N LEU A 51 -19.84 6.90 -0.44
CA LEU A 51 -20.49 7.21 -1.71
C LEU A 51 -21.14 5.96 -2.29
N ASP A 52 -22.20 6.12 -3.10
CA ASP A 52 -22.64 5.04 -3.97
C ASP A 52 -21.54 4.68 -4.96
N THR A 53 -21.13 3.42 -4.95
CA THR A 53 -19.96 2.94 -5.67
C THR A 53 -20.11 3.03 -7.17
N TRP A 54 -21.30 2.85 -7.73
CA TRP A 54 -21.50 2.95 -9.19
C TRP A 54 -21.48 4.40 -9.69
N THR A 55 -21.99 5.33 -8.87
CA THR A 55 -21.85 6.76 -9.11
C THR A 55 -20.38 7.17 -9.06
N LEU A 56 -19.65 6.71 -8.03
CA LEU A 56 -18.21 6.95 -7.90
C LEU A 56 -17.40 6.36 -9.07
N LEU A 57 -17.64 5.10 -9.44
CA LEU A 57 -16.98 4.44 -10.58
C LEU A 57 -17.19 5.25 -11.87
N SER A 58 -18.41 5.76 -12.09
CA SER A 58 -18.72 6.57 -13.28
C SER A 58 -17.93 7.88 -13.28
N TYR A 59 -17.83 8.55 -12.13
CA TYR A 59 -17.08 9.79 -12.01
C TYR A 59 -15.56 9.57 -12.12
N ALA A 60 -15.04 8.51 -11.48
CA ALA A 60 -13.63 8.13 -11.56
C ALA A 60 -13.21 7.72 -12.97
N ALA A 61 -14.06 6.97 -13.69
CA ALA A 61 -13.83 6.59 -15.09
C ALA A 61 -13.69 7.82 -15.99
N ALA A 62 -14.50 8.86 -15.78
CA ALA A 62 -14.41 10.12 -16.52
C ALA A 62 -13.15 10.95 -16.19
N ARG A 63 -12.44 10.61 -15.11
CA ARG A 63 -11.26 11.33 -14.62
C ARG A 63 -9.94 10.59 -14.87
N THR A 64 -10.02 9.41 -15.47
CA THR A 64 -8.89 8.50 -15.73
C THR A 64 -8.97 7.98 -17.17
N GLU A 65 -7.85 7.51 -17.72
CA GLU A 65 -7.77 7.11 -19.13
C GLU A 65 -7.38 5.65 -19.37
N ARG A 66 -6.74 5.00 -18.39
CA ARG A 66 -6.06 3.71 -18.57
C ARG A 66 -6.36 2.70 -17.47
N VAL A 67 -6.44 3.13 -16.21
CA VAL A 67 -6.61 2.24 -15.06
C VAL A 67 -7.96 1.54 -15.14
N ARG A 68 -7.99 0.24 -14.83
CA ARG A 68 -9.24 -0.52 -14.70
C ARG A 68 -9.92 -0.16 -13.40
N LEU A 69 -11.25 -0.23 -13.38
CA LEU A 69 -12.08 0.16 -12.25
C LEU A 69 -13.08 -0.94 -11.91
N ALA A 70 -13.23 -1.23 -10.61
CA ALA A 70 -14.18 -2.25 -10.15
C ALA A 70 -14.75 -1.94 -8.76
N ALA A 71 -15.98 -2.40 -8.51
CA ALA A 71 -16.44 -2.58 -7.14
C ALA A 71 -15.81 -3.86 -6.54
N ASN A 72 -15.41 -3.81 -5.28
CA ASN A 72 -14.71 -4.89 -4.56
C ASN A 72 -15.42 -5.18 -3.23
N VAL A 73 -16.46 -6.01 -3.23
CA VAL A 73 -17.22 -6.47 -4.40
C VAL A 73 -18.63 -5.88 -4.38
N THR A 74 -19.29 -5.80 -5.53
CA THR A 74 -20.67 -5.31 -5.67
C THR A 74 -21.64 -6.07 -4.77
N ASN A 75 -22.50 -5.35 -4.06
CA ASN A 75 -23.58 -5.93 -3.26
C ASN A 75 -24.75 -6.32 -4.17
N LEU A 76 -24.73 -7.54 -4.71
CA LEU A 76 -25.76 -8.01 -5.64
C LEU A 76 -27.19 -7.96 -5.06
N PRO A 77 -27.45 -8.31 -3.78
CA PRO A 77 -28.79 -8.21 -3.21
C PRO A 77 -29.48 -6.84 -3.38
N LEU A 78 -28.70 -5.75 -3.43
CA LEU A 78 -29.21 -4.39 -3.61
C LEU A 78 -29.17 -3.90 -5.06
N ARG A 79 -28.72 -4.73 -6.01
CA ARG A 79 -28.54 -4.35 -7.43
C ARG A 79 -29.20 -5.39 -8.35
N PRO A 80 -30.40 -5.13 -8.88
CA PRO A 80 -31.08 -6.05 -9.79
C PRO A 80 -30.15 -6.47 -10.95
N PRO A 81 -29.89 -7.77 -11.17
CA PRO A 81 -28.83 -8.22 -12.08
C PRO A 81 -29.00 -7.71 -13.52
N ALA A 82 -30.24 -7.58 -13.99
CA ALA A 82 -30.52 -7.07 -15.33
C ALA A 82 -30.19 -5.58 -15.50
N VAL A 83 -30.37 -4.79 -14.44
CA VAL A 83 -30.00 -3.37 -14.42
C VAL A 83 -28.49 -3.25 -14.28
N LEU A 84 -27.90 -4.02 -13.36
CA LEU A 84 -26.45 -4.06 -13.15
C LEU A 84 -25.70 -4.40 -14.44
N ALA A 85 -26.15 -5.42 -15.19
CA ALA A 85 -25.56 -5.78 -16.48
C ALA A 85 -25.53 -4.60 -17.47
N ARG A 86 -26.62 -3.81 -17.53
CA ARG A 86 -26.68 -2.63 -18.41
C ARG A 86 -25.76 -1.52 -17.92
N SER A 87 -25.70 -1.29 -16.61
CA SER A 87 -24.83 -0.26 -16.02
C SER A 87 -23.36 -0.58 -16.29
N VAL A 88 -22.95 -1.83 -16.07
CA VAL A 88 -21.59 -2.32 -16.35
C VAL A 88 -21.25 -2.13 -17.83
N ALA A 89 -22.08 -2.65 -18.75
CA ALA A 89 -21.81 -2.55 -20.18
C ALA A 89 -21.76 -1.10 -20.66
N SER A 90 -22.64 -0.24 -20.14
CA SER A 90 -22.66 1.18 -20.49
C SER A 90 -21.40 1.88 -20.01
N LEU A 91 -20.99 1.66 -18.76
CA LEU A 91 -19.78 2.28 -18.22
C LEU A 91 -18.52 1.72 -18.87
N ASP A 92 -18.51 0.45 -19.23
CA ASP A 92 -17.41 -0.17 -19.98
C ASP A 92 -17.23 0.48 -21.37
N LEU A 93 -18.33 0.70 -22.09
CA LEU A 93 -18.33 1.45 -23.35
C LEU A 93 -17.85 2.90 -23.17
N LEU A 94 -18.31 3.59 -22.12
CA LEU A 94 -17.93 4.99 -21.85
C LEU A 94 -16.47 5.14 -21.41
N SER A 95 -15.94 4.15 -20.71
CA SER A 95 -14.55 4.15 -20.21
C SER A 95 -13.54 3.63 -21.22
N GLY A 96 -13.99 3.02 -22.33
CA GLY A 96 -13.12 2.43 -23.34
C GLY A 96 -12.62 1.03 -22.99
N GLY A 97 -13.42 0.22 -22.28
CA GLY A 97 -13.07 -1.17 -21.94
C GLY A 97 -12.31 -1.32 -20.63
N ARG A 98 -12.63 -0.52 -19.61
CA ARG A 98 -11.86 -0.48 -18.35
C ARG A 98 -12.64 -0.96 -17.13
N ILE A 99 -13.85 -1.48 -17.27
CA ILE A 99 -14.69 -1.85 -16.13
C ILE A 99 -14.68 -3.34 -15.87
N GLU A 100 -14.45 -3.71 -14.61
CA GLU A 100 -14.53 -5.09 -14.15
C GLU A 100 -15.64 -5.26 -13.11
N LEU A 101 -16.17 -6.48 -12.97
CA LEU A 101 -17.32 -6.74 -12.13
C LEU A 101 -16.98 -7.71 -10.98
N GLY A 102 -16.56 -7.15 -9.84
CA GLY A 102 -16.60 -7.88 -8.58
C GLY A 102 -18.04 -8.05 -8.09
N LEU A 103 -18.46 -9.28 -7.77
CA LEU A 103 -19.79 -9.61 -7.22
C LEU A 103 -19.70 -10.33 -5.88
N GLY A 104 -20.58 -9.94 -4.95
CA GLY A 104 -20.78 -10.60 -3.68
C GLY A 104 -22.24 -11.01 -3.46
N ALA A 105 -22.44 -12.10 -2.74
CA ALA A 105 -23.76 -12.59 -2.35
C ALA A 105 -24.44 -11.77 -1.22
N GLY A 106 -23.71 -10.78 -0.65
CA GLY A 106 -24.12 -10.01 0.53
C GLY A 106 -23.62 -10.60 1.85
N ALA A 107 -23.20 -9.73 2.78
CA ALA A 107 -22.67 -10.12 4.08
C ALA A 107 -23.47 -9.53 5.27
N PHE A 108 -23.85 -8.26 5.18
CA PHE A 108 -24.52 -7.53 6.27
C PHE A 108 -26.04 -7.50 6.07
N TRP A 109 -26.69 -8.63 6.33
CA TRP A 109 -28.11 -8.83 5.98
C TRP A 109 -29.09 -7.90 6.68
N ASP A 110 -28.82 -7.47 7.93
CA ASP A 110 -29.70 -6.49 8.61
C ASP A 110 -29.74 -5.16 7.85
N ALA A 111 -28.59 -4.68 7.39
CA ALA A 111 -28.46 -3.44 6.65
C ALA A 111 -28.98 -3.55 5.21
N ILE A 112 -28.76 -4.71 4.57
CA ILE A 112 -29.31 -5.03 3.25
C ILE A 112 -30.85 -5.07 3.28
N GLU A 113 -31.42 -5.73 4.29
CA GLU A 113 -32.87 -5.81 4.48
C GLU A 113 -33.48 -4.45 4.80
N ALA A 114 -32.81 -3.64 5.63
CA ALA A 114 -33.23 -2.27 5.91
C ALA A 114 -33.29 -1.37 4.65
N MET A 115 -32.52 -1.69 3.62
CA MET A 115 -32.53 -1.02 2.32
C MET A 115 -33.51 -1.64 1.30
N GLY A 116 -34.34 -2.60 1.74
CA GLY A 116 -35.48 -3.13 0.98
C GLY A 116 -35.21 -4.41 0.19
N ALA A 117 -34.03 -5.03 0.32
CA ALA A 117 -33.79 -6.35 -0.26
C ALA A 117 -34.36 -7.47 0.63
N PRO A 118 -34.93 -8.54 0.05
CA PRO A 118 -35.43 -9.67 0.83
C PRO A 118 -34.28 -10.42 1.49
N ARG A 119 -34.43 -10.78 2.76
CA ARG A 119 -33.43 -11.56 3.49
C ARG A 119 -33.33 -12.98 2.95
N LEU A 120 -32.11 -13.42 2.63
CA LEU A 120 -31.84 -14.78 2.17
C LEU A 120 -31.03 -15.57 3.20
N THR A 121 -31.24 -16.88 3.26
CA THR A 121 -30.31 -17.79 3.93
C THR A 121 -28.98 -17.86 3.15
N PRO A 122 -27.87 -18.29 3.77
CA PRO A 122 -26.59 -18.42 3.06
C PRO A 122 -26.67 -19.27 1.80
N GLY A 123 -27.40 -20.39 1.83
CA GLY A 123 -27.57 -21.25 0.66
C GLY A 123 -28.34 -20.58 -0.48
N GLN A 124 -29.40 -19.85 -0.14
CA GLN A 124 -30.19 -19.07 -1.11
C GLN A 124 -29.39 -17.91 -1.69
N ALA A 125 -28.58 -17.21 -0.88
CA ALA A 125 -27.73 -16.12 -1.36
C ALA A 125 -26.72 -16.58 -2.41
N VAL A 126 -26.12 -17.76 -2.24
CA VAL A 126 -25.22 -18.35 -3.25
C VAL A 126 -25.98 -18.72 -4.53
N GLN A 127 -27.19 -19.27 -4.41
CA GLN A 127 -28.02 -19.61 -5.57
C GLN A 127 -28.48 -18.36 -6.33
N ALA A 128 -28.92 -17.32 -5.61
CA ALA A 128 -29.26 -16.02 -6.19
C ALA A 128 -28.07 -15.41 -6.95
N LEU A 129 -26.87 -15.49 -6.38
CA LEU A 129 -25.66 -15.03 -7.08
C LEU A 129 -25.40 -15.83 -8.37
N GLU A 130 -25.52 -17.16 -8.36
CA GLU A 130 -25.36 -17.98 -9.56
C GLU A 130 -26.40 -17.61 -10.64
N GLU A 131 -27.67 -17.45 -10.27
CA GLU A 131 -28.73 -16.99 -11.18
C GLU A 131 -28.44 -15.57 -11.71
N GLY A 132 -27.88 -14.70 -10.87
CA GLY A 132 -27.53 -13.33 -11.23
C GLY A 132 -26.42 -13.28 -12.29
N ILE A 133 -25.37 -14.11 -12.13
CA ILE A 133 -24.32 -14.29 -13.13
C ILE A 133 -24.90 -14.76 -14.47
N ASP A 134 -25.84 -15.72 -14.43
CA ASP A 134 -26.53 -16.21 -15.63
C ASP A 134 -27.35 -15.12 -16.33
N VAL A 135 -28.05 -14.26 -15.58
CA VAL A 135 -28.76 -13.10 -16.15
C VAL A 135 -27.78 -12.13 -16.81
N ILE A 136 -26.68 -11.79 -16.12
CA ILE A 136 -25.69 -10.80 -16.58
C ILE A 136 -25.04 -11.28 -17.89
N ARG A 137 -24.49 -12.50 -17.91
CA ARG A 137 -23.83 -13.05 -19.11
C ARG A 137 -24.78 -13.18 -20.30
N ARG A 138 -26.03 -13.61 -20.06
CA ARG A 138 -27.04 -13.69 -21.13
C ARG A 138 -27.42 -12.31 -21.68
N LEU A 139 -27.44 -11.27 -20.86
CA LEU A 139 -27.70 -9.91 -21.34
C LEU A 139 -26.56 -9.36 -22.19
N TRP A 140 -25.31 -9.64 -21.83
CA TRP A 140 -24.13 -9.20 -22.58
C TRP A 140 -23.90 -9.96 -23.88
N ASP A 141 -24.35 -11.22 -23.98
CA ASP A 141 -24.35 -11.97 -25.23
C ASP A 141 -25.37 -11.37 -26.21
N ALA A 142 -24.95 -10.30 -26.90
CA ALA A 142 -25.71 -9.64 -27.95
C ALA A 142 -25.68 -10.38 -29.29
N THR A 143 -24.88 -11.44 -29.40
CA THR A 143 -24.76 -12.25 -30.63
C THR A 143 -25.89 -13.26 -30.77
N ALA A 144 -26.41 -13.79 -29.66
CA ALA A 144 -27.53 -14.69 -29.68
C ALA A 144 -28.85 -13.99 -30.03
N ARG A 145 -29.70 -14.73 -30.75
CA ARG A 145 -31.00 -14.24 -31.22
C ARG A 145 -32.07 -14.31 -30.12
N GLY A 146 -33.01 -13.37 -30.18
CA GLY A 146 -34.20 -13.34 -29.32
C GLY A 146 -33.94 -12.78 -27.92
N PRO A 147 -35.02 -12.50 -27.17
CA PRO A 147 -34.91 -11.99 -25.81
C PRO A 147 -34.38 -13.07 -24.86
N ILE A 148 -33.81 -12.65 -23.73
CA ILE A 148 -33.41 -13.59 -22.69
C ILE A 148 -34.63 -14.06 -21.91
N ARG A 149 -34.56 -15.33 -21.51
CA ARG A 149 -35.50 -15.95 -20.57
C ARG A 149 -34.70 -16.68 -19.50
N VAL A 150 -34.85 -16.23 -18.27
CA VAL A 150 -34.31 -16.82 -17.05
C VAL A 150 -35.49 -16.95 -16.08
N ASP A 151 -35.80 -18.17 -15.69
CA ASP A 151 -36.90 -18.48 -14.76
C ASP A 151 -36.29 -19.01 -13.45
N GLY A 152 -35.39 -18.23 -12.88
CA GLY A 152 -34.72 -18.53 -11.62
C GLY A 152 -35.63 -18.31 -10.42
N GLU A 153 -35.28 -18.91 -9.29
CA GLU A 153 -36.03 -18.78 -8.03
C GLU A 153 -35.90 -17.37 -7.45
N PHE A 154 -34.72 -16.75 -7.59
CA PHE A 154 -34.41 -15.42 -7.06
C PHE A 154 -34.35 -14.36 -8.17
N HIS A 155 -33.98 -14.75 -9.38
CA HIS A 155 -33.91 -13.84 -10.52
C HIS A 155 -34.71 -14.36 -11.71
N ARG A 156 -35.87 -13.73 -11.91
CA ARG A 156 -36.76 -14.00 -13.04
C ARG A 156 -36.69 -12.87 -14.06
N VAL A 157 -36.26 -13.20 -15.27
CA VAL A 157 -36.19 -12.29 -16.41
C VAL A 157 -36.88 -12.94 -17.61
N VAL A 158 -38.03 -12.39 -18.02
CA VAL A 158 -38.84 -12.96 -19.09
C VAL A 158 -39.03 -11.93 -20.19
N GLY A 159 -38.26 -12.05 -21.28
CA GLY A 159 -38.43 -11.20 -22.45
C GLY A 159 -37.51 -9.97 -22.52
N ALA A 160 -36.51 -9.84 -21.63
CA ALA A 160 -35.58 -8.72 -21.69
C ALA A 160 -34.72 -8.81 -22.96
N LYS A 161 -34.57 -7.67 -23.65
CA LYS A 161 -33.69 -7.58 -24.82
C LYS A 161 -32.22 -7.61 -24.37
N ARG A 162 -31.41 -8.35 -25.13
CA ARG A 162 -29.95 -8.39 -24.98
C ARG A 162 -29.35 -7.03 -25.29
N GLY A 163 -28.14 -6.83 -24.80
CA GLY A 163 -27.32 -5.65 -25.06
C GLY A 163 -27.65 -4.42 -24.20
N PRO A 164 -26.79 -3.38 -24.23
CA PRO A 164 -25.55 -3.35 -25.00
C PRO A 164 -24.55 -4.41 -24.51
N ALA A 165 -23.74 -4.93 -25.43
CA ALA A 165 -22.58 -5.72 -25.05
C ALA A 165 -21.51 -4.75 -24.51
N PRO A 166 -20.71 -5.15 -23.50
CA PRO A 166 -19.56 -4.38 -23.07
C PRO A 166 -18.52 -4.22 -24.20
N ALA A 167 -17.61 -3.27 -24.05
CA ALA A 167 -16.54 -3.00 -25.01
C ALA A 167 -15.48 -4.11 -25.02
N HIS A 168 -15.32 -4.81 -23.89
CA HIS A 168 -14.46 -5.99 -23.77
C HIS A 168 -15.18 -7.12 -23.00
N ASP A 169 -14.51 -8.28 -22.89
CA ASP A 169 -15.02 -9.39 -22.07
C ASP A 169 -14.82 -9.08 -20.58
N VAL A 170 -15.80 -8.39 -19.99
CA VAL A 170 -15.79 -7.96 -18.59
C VAL A 170 -15.73 -9.16 -17.66
N GLY A 171 -14.68 -9.25 -16.86
CA GLY A 171 -14.48 -10.31 -15.89
C GLY A 171 -15.48 -10.24 -14.74
N ILE A 172 -16.00 -11.40 -14.34
CA ILE A 172 -16.80 -11.54 -13.11
C ILE A 172 -15.93 -12.13 -12.01
N TRP A 173 -15.67 -11.37 -10.95
CA TRP A 173 -14.83 -11.81 -9.83
C TRP A 173 -15.66 -12.03 -8.57
N LEU A 174 -15.42 -13.12 -7.84
CA LEU A 174 -16.18 -13.42 -6.62
C LEU A 174 -15.34 -13.31 -5.36
N GLY A 175 -15.86 -12.56 -4.39
CA GLY A 175 -15.40 -12.59 -2.99
C GLY A 175 -15.92 -13.85 -2.31
N ALA A 176 -15.09 -14.91 -2.28
CA ALA A 176 -15.50 -16.24 -1.84
C ALA A 176 -14.57 -16.79 -0.76
N TYR A 177 -15.14 -17.38 0.29
CA TYR A 177 -14.36 -18.00 1.39
C TYR A 177 -14.84 -19.42 1.71
N LYS A 178 -16.13 -19.71 1.59
CA LYS A 178 -16.70 -21.01 1.97
C LYS A 178 -16.76 -21.97 0.76
N PRO A 179 -16.67 -23.29 0.97
CA PRO A 179 -16.52 -24.27 -0.11
C PRO A 179 -17.56 -24.16 -1.24
N ARG A 180 -18.83 -23.90 -0.91
CA ARG A 180 -19.90 -23.73 -1.93
C ARG A 180 -19.66 -22.51 -2.83
N MET A 181 -19.20 -21.40 -2.26
CA MET A 181 -18.86 -20.18 -2.99
C MET A 181 -17.59 -20.37 -3.83
N LEU A 182 -16.55 -21.01 -3.27
CA LEU A 182 -15.33 -21.34 -4.01
C LEU A 182 -15.61 -22.26 -5.21
N ALA A 183 -16.47 -23.27 -5.03
CA ALA A 183 -16.91 -24.12 -6.13
C ALA A 183 -17.71 -23.33 -7.18
N LEU A 184 -18.56 -22.38 -6.77
CA LEU A 184 -19.24 -21.49 -7.73
C LEU A 184 -18.23 -20.65 -8.52
N THR A 185 -17.19 -20.11 -7.87
CA THR A 185 -16.10 -19.37 -8.52
C THR A 185 -15.46 -20.20 -9.62
N GLY A 186 -15.06 -21.44 -9.33
CA GLY A 186 -14.48 -22.35 -10.34
C GLY A 186 -15.42 -22.62 -11.52
N ARG A 187 -16.71 -22.88 -11.25
CA ARG A 187 -17.68 -23.20 -12.31
C ARG A 187 -18.06 -22.01 -13.18
N ARG A 188 -18.18 -20.80 -12.61
CA ARG A 188 -18.91 -19.69 -13.25
C ARG A 188 -18.18 -18.35 -13.28
N ALA A 189 -17.13 -18.12 -12.49
CA ALA A 189 -16.48 -16.82 -12.38
C ALA A 189 -15.13 -16.79 -13.11
N ASP A 190 -14.64 -15.60 -13.39
CA ASP A 190 -13.39 -15.34 -14.11
C ASP A 190 -12.27 -14.91 -13.14
N GLY A 191 -12.60 -14.67 -11.86
CA GLY A 191 -11.64 -14.36 -10.82
C GLY A 191 -12.10 -14.74 -9.41
N TRP A 192 -11.14 -15.08 -8.54
CA TRP A 192 -11.32 -15.22 -7.10
C TRP A 192 -10.66 -14.04 -6.38
N LEU A 193 -11.41 -13.32 -5.55
CA LEU A 193 -10.96 -12.09 -4.88
C LEU A 193 -11.21 -12.13 -3.36
N PRO A 194 -10.44 -12.93 -2.59
CA PRO A 194 -10.44 -12.85 -1.13
C PRO A 194 -9.60 -11.68 -0.60
N SER A 195 -9.74 -11.40 0.68
CA SER A 195 -8.84 -10.52 1.44
C SER A 195 -7.95 -11.36 2.35
N LEU A 196 -6.64 -11.09 2.31
CA LEU A 196 -5.64 -11.84 3.07
C LEU A 196 -5.94 -11.87 4.57
N ALA A 197 -6.43 -10.75 5.12
CA ALA A 197 -6.80 -10.63 6.54
C ALA A 197 -7.92 -11.58 7.00
N TYR A 198 -8.66 -12.21 6.07
CA TYR A 198 -9.72 -13.18 6.36
C TYR A 198 -9.32 -14.63 6.05
N LEU A 199 -8.08 -14.86 5.64
CA LEU A 199 -7.53 -16.18 5.35
C LEU A 199 -6.57 -16.59 6.46
N GLY A 200 -6.68 -17.84 6.89
CA GLY A 200 -5.67 -18.49 7.72
C GLY A 200 -4.62 -19.23 6.89
N ASP A 201 -3.61 -19.76 7.57
CA ASP A 201 -2.56 -20.56 6.95
C ASP A 201 -3.15 -21.74 6.16
N GLY A 202 -2.79 -21.84 4.87
CA GLY A 202 -3.26 -22.90 3.98
C GLY A 202 -4.66 -22.72 3.37
N ASP A 203 -5.38 -21.66 3.71
CA ASP A 203 -6.70 -21.36 3.11
C ASP A 203 -6.57 -21.02 1.62
N LEU A 204 -5.49 -20.35 1.19
CA LEU A 204 -5.21 -20.08 -0.23
C LEU A 204 -5.08 -21.39 -1.02
N ALA A 205 -4.21 -22.29 -0.57
CA ALA A 205 -4.02 -23.60 -1.19
C ALA A 205 -5.32 -24.43 -1.22
N THR A 206 -6.10 -24.41 -0.13
CA THR A 206 -7.39 -25.10 -0.05
C THR A 206 -8.41 -24.49 -1.02
N GLY A 207 -8.48 -23.17 -1.08
CA GLY A 207 -9.37 -22.44 -1.99
C GLY A 207 -9.04 -22.71 -3.45
N ASN A 208 -7.75 -22.63 -3.81
CA ASN A 208 -7.24 -23.00 -5.12
C ASN A 208 -7.69 -24.40 -5.54
N ARG A 209 -7.48 -25.40 -4.69
CA ARG A 209 -7.88 -26.78 -4.98
C ARG A 209 -9.38 -26.90 -5.26
N ILE A 210 -10.23 -26.30 -4.44
CA ILE A 210 -11.70 -26.34 -4.63
C ILE A 210 -12.11 -25.65 -5.94
N ILE A 211 -11.51 -24.50 -6.24
CA ILE A 211 -11.78 -23.74 -7.46
C ILE A 211 -11.35 -24.55 -8.69
N ASP A 212 -10.16 -25.13 -8.67
CA ASP A 212 -9.61 -25.92 -9.78
C ASP A 212 -10.43 -27.17 -10.05
N GLU A 213 -10.76 -27.94 -9.00
CA GLU A 213 -11.64 -29.11 -9.10
C GLU A 213 -12.99 -28.73 -9.70
N ALA A 214 -13.57 -27.60 -9.27
CA ALA A 214 -14.85 -27.13 -9.77
C ALA A 214 -14.79 -26.59 -11.20
N ALA A 215 -13.69 -25.92 -11.59
CA ALA A 215 -13.45 -25.45 -12.95
C ALA A 215 -13.34 -26.65 -13.91
N LEU A 216 -12.51 -27.64 -13.56
CA LEU A 216 -12.34 -28.87 -14.34
C LEU A 216 -13.67 -29.65 -14.47
N ALA A 217 -14.42 -29.79 -13.38
CA ALA A 217 -15.73 -30.44 -13.40
C ALA A 217 -16.75 -29.71 -14.29
N ALA A 218 -16.59 -28.39 -14.49
CA ALA A 218 -17.40 -27.59 -15.41
C ALA A 218 -16.83 -27.52 -16.84
N GLY A 219 -15.76 -28.26 -17.15
CA GLY A 219 -15.12 -28.25 -18.48
C GLY A 219 -14.31 -26.97 -18.77
N ARG A 220 -13.95 -26.22 -17.73
CA ARG A 220 -13.09 -25.03 -17.80
C ARG A 220 -11.67 -25.37 -17.38
N ARG A 221 -10.70 -24.54 -17.76
CA ARG A 221 -9.33 -24.67 -17.27
C ARG A 221 -9.19 -23.90 -15.95
N PRO A 222 -8.38 -24.39 -15.00
CA PRO A 222 -8.01 -23.62 -13.80
C PRO A 222 -7.52 -22.20 -14.09
N ALA A 223 -6.73 -22.05 -15.17
CA ALA A 223 -6.20 -20.77 -15.65
C ALA A 223 -7.25 -19.87 -16.32
N ASP A 224 -8.51 -20.30 -16.48
CA ASP A 224 -9.61 -19.41 -16.89
C ASP A 224 -10.19 -18.65 -15.68
N VAL A 225 -9.70 -18.94 -14.46
CA VAL A 225 -10.08 -18.25 -13.23
C VAL A 225 -8.84 -17.58 -12.68
N ARG A 226 -8.81 -16.25 -12.68
CA ARG A 226 -7.70 -15.47 -12.16
C ARG A 226 -7.68 -15.50 -10.62
N ARG A 227 -6.49 -15.43 -10.01
CA ARG A 227 -6.32 -15.29 -8.56
C ARG A 227 -5.96 -13.84 -8.22
N LEU A 228 -6.86 -13.16 -7.53
CA LEU A 228 -6.69 -11.80 -7.04
C LEU A 228 -6.59 -11.84 -5.52
N LEU A 229 -5.97 -10.86 -4.88
CA LEU A 229 -5.87 -10.82 -3.42
C LEU A 229 -5.87 -9.37 -2.93
N ASN A 230 -6.82 -9.04 -2.05
CA ASN A 230 -6.72 -7.81 -1.28
C ASN A 230 -5.68 -8.01 -0.17
N ILE A 231 -4.68 -7.14 -0.16
CA ILE A 231 -3.59 -7.12 0.81
C ILE A 231 -3.64 -5.82 1.60
N GLY A 232 -3.14 -5.87 2.82
CA GLY A 232 -2.99 -4.71 3.68
C GLY A 232 -1.74 -4.89 4.53
N GLY A 233 -1.21 -3.80 5.05
CA GLY A 233 0.08 -3.83 5.73
C GLY A 233 0.55 -2.42 6.06
N ARG A 234 1.82 -2.29 6.44
CA ARG A 234 2.47 -0.98 6.62
C ARG A 234 3.90 -1.03 6.09
N PHE A 235 4.31 0.00 5.37
CA PHE A 235 5.71 0.17 5.04
C PHE A 235 6.47 0.73 6.26
N THR A 236 7.57 0.07 6.63
CA THR A 236 8.45 0.46 7.74
C THR A 236 9.90 0.17 7.38
N ASP A 237 10.87 0.83 8.00
CA ASP A 237 12.29 0.62 7.67
C ASP A 237 12.81 -0.77 8.06
N VAL A 238 12.14 -1.42 9.01
CA VAL A 238 12.49 -2.76 9.51
C VAL A 238 11.28 -3.67 9.47
N GLY A 239 11.51 -4.94 9.13
CA GLY A 239 10.50 -5.98 9.13
C GLY A 239 9.93 -6.26 10.53
N ARG A 240 8.61 -6.25 10.65
CA ARG A 240 7.84 -6.51 11.88
C ARG A 240 6.74 -7.56 11.69
N GLY A 241 6.74 -8.25 10.55
CA GLY A 241 5.80 -9.31 10.21
C GLY A 241 5.43 -9.30 8.72
N PRO A 242 4.52 -10.20 8.30
CA PRO A 242 4.06 -10.26 6.91
C PRO A 242 3.48 -8.92 6.48
N LEU A 243 3.96 -8.40 5.35
CA LEU A 243 3.57 -7.11 4.77
C LEU A 243 3.67 -5.95 5.78
N HIS A 244 4.61 -6.05 6.72
CA HIS A 244 4.96 -5.02 7.68
C HIS A 244 6.47 -4.86 7.68
N GLY A 245 6.99 -3.97 6.83
CA GLY A 245 8.42 -3.91 6.55
C GLY A 245 8.75 -3.06 5.33
N PRO A 246 10.02 -3.07 4.89
CA PRO A 246 10.47 -2.28 3.76
C PRO A 246 9.96 -2.87 2.44
N ALA A 247 10.00 -2.10 1.36
CA ALA A 247 9.39 -2.47 0.08
C ALA A 247 10.00 -3.76 -0.52
N GLU A 248 11.28 -4.02 -0.25
CA GLU A 248 11.97 -5.23 -0.67
C GLU A 248 11.38 -6.47 -0.02
N GLN A 249 11.08 -6.41 1.29
CA GLN A 249 10.41 -7.51 2.00
C GLN A 249 9.01 -7.77 1.41
N TRP A 250 8.26 -6.70 1.12
CA TRP A 250 6.97 -6.83 0.44
C TRP A 250 7.12 -7.51 -0.91
N ALA A 251 8.12 -7.12 -1.71
CA ALA A 251 8.35 -7.72 -3.01
C ALA A 251 8.66 -9.22 -2.90
N GLU A 252 9.52 -9.63 -1.96
CA GLU A 252 9.81 -11.05 -1.70
C GLU A 252 8.57 -11.85 -1.33
N GLU A 253 7.77 -11.35 -0.38
CA GLU A 253 6.55 -12.02 0.08
C GLU A 253 5.48 -12.14 -1.00
N LEU A 254 5.27 -11.08 -1.80
CA LEU A 254 4.31 -11.11 -2.90
C LEU A 254 4.79 -11.98 -4.07
N THR A 255 6.10 -12.06 -4.30
CA THR A 255 6.69 -13.00 -5.26
C THR A 255 6.42 -14.45 -4.85
N ASP A 256 6.56 -14.80 -3.57
CA ASP A 256 6.22 -16.13 -3.08
C ASP A 256 4.73 -16.45 -3.29
N LEU A 257 3.83 -15.54 -2.91
CA LEU A 257 2.38 -15.72 -3.16
C LEU A 257 2.06 -15.89 -4.64
N ALA A 258 2.78 -15.21 -5.53
CA ALA A 258 2.59 -15.35 -6.97
C ALA A 258 3.02 -16.73 -7.48
N LEU A 259 4.19 -17.21 -7.07
CA LEU A 259 4.77 -18.46 -7.56
C LEU A 259 4.16 -19.70 -6.90
N THR A 260 3.87 -19.61 -5.61
CA THR A 260 3.41 -20.71 -4.75
C THR A 260 1.89 -20.84 -4.75
N ASP A 261 1.15 -19.73 -4.64
CA ASP A 261 -0.32 -19.74 -4.59
C ASP A 261 -0.98 -19.31 -5.91
N GLY A 262 -0.19 -18.90 -6.90
CA GLY A 262 -0.69 -18.48 -8.22
C GLY A 262 -1.39 -17.14 -8.21
N VAL A 263 -1.18 -16.32 -7.17
CA VAL A 263 -1.77 -14.98 -7.08
C VAL A 263 -1.19 -14.10 -8.19
N SER A 264 -2.07 -13.47 -8.94
CA SER A 264 -1.68 -12.69 -10.12
C SER A 264 -2.17 -11.25 -10.10
N THR A 265 -3.15 -10.91 -9.24
CA THR A 265 -3.50 -9.51 -8.98
C THR A 265 -3.37 -9.21 -7.50
N PHE A 266 -2.55 -8.24 -7.14
CA PHE A 266 -2.39 -7.76 -5.77
C PHE A 266 -3.05 -6.39 -5.62
N ILE A 267 -3.98 -6.27 -4.68
CA ILE A 267 -4.76 -5.04 -4.48
C ILE A 267 -4.49 -4.49 -3.08
N LEU A 268 -3.74 -3.40 -2.98
CA LEU A 268 -3.37 -2.79 -1.72
C LEU A 268 -4.51 -1.96 -1.13
N ALA A 269 -4.97 -2.31 0.06
CA ALA A 269 -5.91 -1.54 0.86
C ALA A 269 -5.18 -0.39 1.58
N THR A 270 -5.21 0.80 0.99
CA THR A 270 -4.66 2.02 1.58
C THR A 270 -5.31 3.27 0.97
N ASP A 271 -5.51 4.31 1.79
CA ASP A 271 -5.87 5.66 1.34
C ASP A 271 -4.69 6.64 1.47
N ASP A 272 -3.51 6.11 1.80
CA ASP A 272 -2.26 6.85 1.92
C ASP A 272 -1.61 7.00 0.52
N PRO A 273 -1.44 8.25 0.03
CA PRO A 273 -0.85 8.48 -1.28
C PRO A 273 0.61 8.04 -1.40
N ASP A 274 1.37 7.98 -0.30
CA ASP A 274 2.77 7.58 -0.30
C ASP A 274 2.89 6.05 -0.36
N ASP A 275 2.01 5.32 0.34
CA ASP A 275 1.89 3.87 0.20
C ASP A 275 1.53 3.48 -1.23
N LEU A 276 0.58 4.19 -1.88
CA LEU A 276 0.22 3.94 -3.27
C LEU A 276 1.41 4.10 -4.22
N ARG A 277 2.19 5.16 -4.03
CA ARG A 277 3.39 5.41 -4.85
C ARG A 277 4.44 4.34 -4.63
N ARG A 278 4.80 4.08 -3.38
CA ARG A 278 5.80 3.06 -3.01
C ARG A 278 5.42 1.68 -3.54
N PHE A 279 4.15 1.30 -3.38
CA PHE A 279 3.65 0.04 -3.92
C PHE A 279 3.77 -0.05 -5.45
N ALA A 280 3.48 1.05 -6.15
CA ALA A 280 3.56 1.09 -7.61
C ALA A 280 4.99 1.19 -8.17
N SER A 281 5.87 1.99 -7.53
CA SER A 281 7.21 2.29 -8.04
C SER A 281 8.30 1.35 -7.54
N GLU A 282 8.11 0.73 -6.38
CA GLU A 282 9.13 -0.13 -5.76
C GLU A 282 8.67 -1.60 -5.75
N VAL A 283 7.50 -1.89 -5.18
CA VAL A 283 7.03 -3.27 -5.00
C VAL A 283 6.61 -3.92 -6.32
N ALA A 284 5.69 -3.30 -7.05
CA ALA A 284 5.13 -3.85 -8.28
C ALA A 284 6.20 -4.23 -9.33
N PRO A 285 7.17 -3.35 -9.70
CA PRO A 285 8.22 -3.73 -10.66
C PRO A 285 9.14 -4.82 -10.12
N ALA A 286 9.51 -4.78 -8.83
CA ALA A 286 10.36 -5.80 -8.23
C ALA A 286 9.71 -7.20 -8.27
N VAL A 287 8.42 -7.30 -7.92
CA VAL A 287 7.67 -8.56 -8.00
C VAL A 287 7.58 -9.04 -9.45
N ARG A 288 7.30 -8.14 -10.41
CA ARG A 288 7.25 -8.48 -11.85
C ARG A 288 8.58 -9.03 -12.34
N GLU A 289 9.68 -8.39 -11.98
CA GLU A 289 11.04 -8.82 -12.36
C GLU A 289 11.37 -10.18 -11.75
N ALA A 290 11.16 -10.37 -10.44
CA ALA A 290 11.46 -11.61 -9.74
C ALA A 290 10.64 -12.79 -10.29
N VAL A 291 9.33 -12.61 -10.49
CA VAL A 291 8.46 -13.65 -11.06
C VAL A 291 8.83 -13.95 -12.52
N ALA A 292 9.19 -12.94 -13.32
CA ALA A 292 9.64 -13.15 -14.69
C ALA A 292 10.96 -13.93 -14.75
N ALA A 293 11.92 -13.62 -13.86
CA ALA A 293 13.18 -14.33 -13.75
C ALA A 293 12.97 -15.80 -13.40
N GLU A 294 12.11 -16.10 -12.42
CA GLU A 294 11.82 -17.47 -12.00
C GLU A 294 11.09 -18.27 -13.10
N ARG A 295 10.09 -17.66 -13.76
CA ARG A 295 9.40 -18.25 -14.91
C ARG A 295 10.34 -18.54 -16.08
N ALA A 296 11.37 -17.70 -16.29
CA ALA A 296 12.39 -17.91 -17.31
C ALA A 296 13.38 -19.01 -16.94
N GLY A 297 13.83 -19.08 -15.68
CA GLY A 297 14.72 -20.12 -15.16
C GLY A 297 14.09 -21.51 -15.14
N SER A 298 12.78 -21.59 -14.89
CA SER A 298 12.00 -22.84 -14.93
C SER A 298 11.76 -23.38 -16.34
N ARG A 299 11.97 -22.57 -17.40
CA ARG A 299 11.96 -23.05 -18.79
C ARG A 299 13.29 -23.74 -19.10
N VAL A 300 13.39 -25.03 -18.81
CA VAL A 300 14.46 -25.89 -19.36
C VAL A 300 14.42 -25.78 -20.89
N PRO A 301 15.53 -25.43 -21.58
CA PRO A 301 15.56 -25.46 -23.04
C PRO A 301 15.26 -26.89 -23.51
N PRO A 302 14.46 -27.11 -24.57
CA PRO A 302 14.34 -28.44 -25.13
C PRO A 302 15.76 -28.93 -25.46
N ALA A 303 16.13 -30.09 -24.91
CA ALA A 303 17.38 -30.76 -25.25
C ALA A 303 17.51 -30.75 -26.77
N ALA A 304 18.63 -30.21 -27.27
CA ALA A 304 18.89 -30.06 -28.68
C ALA A 304 18.56 -31.39 -29.39
N ALA A 305 17.48 -31.38 -30.16
CA ALA A 305 17.14 -32.49 -31.03
C ALA A 305 18.33 -32.69 -31.97
N GLY A 306 18.91 -33.88 -31.92
CA GLY A 306 20.02 -34.27 -32.77
C GLY A 306 19.72 -34.04 -34.25
N ASP A 307 20.78 -33.75 -35.00
CA ASP A 307 20.77 -33.52 -36.44
C ASP A 307 19.81 -34.46 -37.21
N PRO A 308 18.99 -33.94 -38.13
CA PRO A 308 18.20 -34.80 -39.00
C PRO A 308 19.09 -35.37 -40.12
N ALA A 309 19.28 -36.69 -40.10
CA ALA A 309 19.72 -37.44 -41.28
C ALA A 309 18.65 -37.36 -42.39
N PRO A 310 19.04 -37.41 -43.68
CA PRO A 310 18.15 -37.05 -44.78
C PRO A 310 17.15 -38.16 -45.12
N GLN A 311 15.96 -37.73 -45.52
CA GLN A 311 14.76 -38.53 -45.79
C GLN A 311 14.94 -39.57 -46.90
N GLY A 312 14.52 -40.80 -46.61
CA GLY A 312 14.37 -41.90 -47.56
C GLY A 312 13.03 -42.63 -47.39
N ARG A 313 12.07 -42.29 -48.27
CA ARG A 313 10.99 -43.10 -48.89
C ARG A 313 10.20 -44.17 -48.06
N ARG A 314 8.89 -43.92 -48.03
CA ARG A 314 7.71 -44.82 -48.25
C ARG A 314 7.53 -46.15 -47.49
N ALA A 315 6.28 -46.25 -46.98
CA ALA A 315 5.33 -47.39 -47.00
C ALA A 315 5.29 -48.36 -45.79
N GLY A 316 4.05 -48.59 -45.30
CA GLY A 316 3.62 -49.86 -44.71
C GLY A 316 3.25 -49.83 -43.22
N ASP A 317 1.96 -49.86 -42.93
CA ASP A 317 1.35 -50.51 -41.74
C ASP A 317 1.74 -52.01 -41.66
N PRO A 318 1.42 -52.78 -40.60
CA PRO A 318 1.05 -52.44 -39.22
C PRO A 318 1.83 -53.28 -38.15
N ALA A 319 1.47 -53.09 -36.88
CA ALA A 319 1.93 -53.80 -35.66
C ALA A 319 1.95 -55.35 -35.75
N PRO A 320 2.59 -56.10 -34.81
CA PRO A 320 1.92 -56.41 -33.53
C PRO A 320 2.80 -56.76 -32.30
N ARG A 321 2.16 -56.61 -31.12
CA ARG A 321 2.10 -57.47 -29.91
C ARG A 321 3.27 -58.36 -29.46
N GLY A 322 3.45 -58.39 -28.14
CA GLY A 322 3.99 -59.51 -27.34
C GLY A 322 4.66 -58.97 -26.08
N ASP A 323 3.97 -58.86 -24.94
CA ASP A 323 3.70 -59.90 -23.91
C ASP A 323 4.91 -60.30 -23.05
N HIS A 324 4.61 -60.45 -21.75
CA HIS A 324 5.33 -61.09 -20.64
C HIS A 324 6.38 -60.22 -19.90
N ALA A 325 6.12 -59.78 -18.65
CA ALA A 325 5.97 -60.53 -17.39
C ALA A 325 7.32 -61.08 -16.86
N GLY A 326 7.71 -60.66 -15.66
CA GLY A 326 8.86 -61.22 -14.94
C GLY A 326 9.40 -60.34 -13.79
N GLU A 327 8.73 -60.39 -12.65
CA GLU A 327 9.33 -60.26 -11.30
C GLU A 327 10.22 -61.50 -10.99
N PRO A 328 10.93 -61.65 -9.84
CA PRO A 328 11.29 -60.74 -8.74
C PRO A 328 12.76 -60.95 -8.22
N ASP A 329 13.00 -60.59 -6.95
CA ASP A 329 14.14 -60.83 -6.04
C ASP A 329 15.38 -59.93 -6.20
N GLY A 330 15.94 -59.30 -5.17
CA GLY A 330 15.88 -59.53 -3.73
C GLY A 330 17.31 -59.74 -3.21
N ARG A 331 17.80 -58.84 -2.33
CA ARG A 331 18.64 -59.17 -1.14
C ARG A 331 19.26 -57.93 -0.48
N SER A 332 19.07 -57.93 0.83
CA SER A 332 19.70 -57.16 1.91
C SER A 332 21.21 -57.37 2.05
N VAL A 333 21.94 -56.38 2.58
CA VAL A 333 22.95 -56.58 3.63
C VAL A 333 22.99 -55.37 4.58
N SER A 334 23.05 -55.69 5.88
CA SER A 334 23.22 -54.84 7.06
C SER A 334 24.68 -54.89 7.54
N THR A 335 25.17 -53.84 8.23
CA THR A 335 25.88 -53.87 9.55
C THR A 335 26.45 -52.47 9.89
N SER A 336 26.00 -51.81 10.98
CA SER A 336 26.63 -51.73 12.33
C SER A 336 27.90 -50.86 12.39
N ARG A 337 27.88 -49.64 12.97
CA ARG A 337 27.99 -49.21 14.40
C ARG A 337 29.43 -49.11 14.96
N THR A 338 29.59 -48.10 15.84
CA THR A 338 30.66 -47.72 16.81
C THR A 338 31.55 -46.57 16.34
N GLY A 339 31.89 -45.54 17.11
CA GLY A 339 31.76 -45.25 18.55
C GLY A 339 32.86 -44.24 18.93
N MET A 340 32.51 -43.23 19.74
CA MET A 340 33.33 -42.14 20.30
C MET A 340 34.59 -42.63 21.06
N PRO A 341 35.59 -41.75 21.34
CA PRO A 341 35.62 -41.06 22.64
C PRO A 341 36.17 -39.61 22.63
N ALA A 342 36.01 -38.94 23.78
CA ALA A 342 36.40 -37.58 24.12
C ALA A 342 37.62 -37.52 25.08
N ALA A 343 38.23 -36.32 25.16
CA ALA A 343 39.12 -35.68 26.17
C ALA A 343 40.21 -34.88 25.39
N ASP A 344 40.69 -33.69 25.73
CA ASP A 344 40.98 -33.12 27.05
C ASP A 344 41.23 -31.58 26.93
N GLU A 345 41.28 -30.89 28.08
CA GLU A 345 41.43 -29.45 28.28
C GLU A 345 42.81 -28.85 27.88
N ALA A 346 42.84 -27.60 27.41
CA ALA A 346 43.98 -26.69 27.57
C ALA A 346 43.58 -25.20 27.52
N ARG A 347 44.12 -24.43 28.47
CA ARG A 347 43.90 -22.99 28.73
C ARG A 347 44.79 -22.08 27.88
N SER A 348 44.25 -20.91 27.47
CA SER A 348 44.93 -19.59 27.35
C SER A 348 43.92 -18.61 26.72
N GLY A 349 43.45 -17.52 27.33
CA GLY A 349 44.20 -16.32 27.75
C GLY A 349 43.51 -15.10 27.12
N GLY A 350 42.52 -14.50 27.80
CA GLY A 350 41.81 -13.31 27.34
C GLY A 350 42.54 -12.01 27.73
N PRO A 351 42.44 -10.92 26.94
CA PRO A 351 43.11 -9.67 27.25
C PRO A 351 42.41 -8.93 28.41
N ALA A 352 43.25 -8.28 29.21
CA ALA A 352 42.91 -7.59 30.45
C ALA A 352 41.92 -6.42 30.25
N ARG A 353 40.93 -6.35 31.14
CA ARG A 353 40.09 -5.16 31.33
C ARG A 353 40.95 -4.06 31.96
N GLN A 354 41.17 -2.97 31.23
CA GLN A 354 41.60 -1.71 31.84
C GLN A 354 40.43 -1.13 32.64
N SER A 355 40.66 -0.94 33.94
CA SER A 355 39.79 -0.19 34.84
C SER A 355 39.87 1.30 34.50
N VAL A 356 38.82 1.85 33.89
CA VAL A 356 38.62 3.29 33.78
C VAL A 356 37.80 3.73 34.98
N THR A 357 38.34 4.70 35.70
CA THR A 357 37.74 5.39 36.86
C THR A 357 36.37 5.99 36.51
N VAL A 358 35.39 5.72 37.38
CA VAL A 358 34.02 6.25 37.32
C VAL A 358 34.02 7.70 37.79
N ALA A 359 34.28 8.63 36.87
CA ALA A 359 33.93 10.05 37.00
C ALA A 359 33.89 10.62 35.58
N ASP A 360 32.84 11.37 35.26
CA ASP A 360 32.51 11.96 33.94
C ASP A 360 31.91 11.05 32.87
N ARG A 361 30.81 10.35 33.21
CA ARG A 361 29.79 10.06 32.18
C ARG A 361 28.68 11.11 32.28
N PRO A 362 28.29 11.77 31.19
CA PRO A 362 27.10 12.60 31.21
C PRO A 362 25.88 11.73 31.62
N PRO A 363 24.95 12.26 32.42
CA PRO A 363 23.81 11.50 32.95
C PRO A 363 22.89 10.93 31.86
N PHE A 364 23.00 11.43 30.63
CA PHE A 364 22.32 10.91 29.45
C PHE A 364 23.27 10.95 28.23
N PRO A 365 23.40 9.85 27.45
CA PRO A 365 24.46 9.70 26.45
C PRO A 365 24.12 10.27 25.06
N VAL A 366 22.98 10.97 24.89
CA VAL A 366 22.59 11.63 23.64
C VAL A 366 22.57 13.14 23.88
N THR A 367 23.22 13.89 23.00
CA THR A 367 23.36 15.35 23.09
C THR A 367 22.43 16.01 22.07
N PRO A 368 21.40 16.76 22.52
CA PRO A 368 20.61 17.63 21.66
C PRO A 368 21.46 18.62 20.86
N THR A 369 21.02 18.96 19.65
CA THR A 369 21.66 19.99 18.83
C THR A 369 21.38 21.36 19.44
N PRO A 370 22.40 22.13 19.84
CA PRO A 370 22.21 23.42 20.48
C PRO A 370 21.69 24.47 19.50
N ASP A 371 20.92 25.42 20.02
CA ASP A 371 20.61 26.67 19.32
C ASP A 371 21.89 27.53 19.23
N ASP A 372 22.16 28.07 18.05
CA ASP A 372 23.33 28.95 17.83
C ASP A 372 23.11 30.37 18.38
N GLY A 373 21.87 30.69 18.78
CA GLY A 373 21.47 31.98 19.35
C GLY A 373 21.48 33.13 18.33
N VAL A 374 21.68 32.83 17.05
CA VAL A 374 21.65 33.83 15.99
C VAL A 374 20.19 34.13 15.68
N ARG A 375 19.84 35.42 15.69
CA ARG A 375 18.51 35.90 15.29
C ARG A 375 18.67 36.89 14.13
N ARG A 376 18.07 36.55 13.00
CA ARG A 376 18.16 37.29 11.73
C ARG A 376 16.97 38.20 11.50
N SER A 377 15.84 37.93 12.15
CA SER A 377 14.64 38.76 12.12
C SER A 377 14.64 39.79 13.25
N SER A 378 14.05 40.95 12.99
CA SER A 378 13.72 41.92 14.03
C SER A 378 12.43 41.57 14.78
N THR A 379 11.66 40.59 14.29
CA THR A 379 10.41 40.13 14.88
C THR A 379 10.68 38.98 15.84
N VAL A 380 10.13 39.07 17.05
CA VAL A 380 10.21 38.03 18.08
C VAL A 380 8.81 37.47 18.30
N VAL A 381 8.64 36.17 18.08
CA VAL A 381 7.33 35.50 18.16
C VAL A 381 6.99 34.95 19.54
N TRP A 382 8.00 34.75 20.39
CA TRP A 382 7.82 34.36 21.79
C TRP A 382 9.03 34.70 22.66
N ASP A 383 8.82 34.80 23.98
CA ASP A 383 9.90 34.94 24.96
C ASP A 383 10.41 33.56 25.39
N GLU A 384 11.63 33.22 24.99
CA GLU A 384 12.28 31.94 25.31
C GLU A 384 12.59 31.77 26.80
N GLN A 385 12.71 32.87 27.56
CA GLN A 385 12.97 32.82 29.02
C GLN A 385 11.76 32.30 29.81
N THR A 386 10.58 32.32 29.18
CA THR A 386 9.34 31.82 29.78
C THR A 386 9.13 30.32 29.60
N ARG A 387 10.01 29.63 28.85
CA ARG A 387 9.88 28.20 28.57
C ARG A 387 10.02 27.37 29.86
N PRO A 388 9.05 26.50 30.19
CA PRO A 388 9.19 25.57 31.30
C PRO A 388 10.26 24.52 31.00
N THR A 389 10.78 23.90 32.06
CA THR A 389 11.74 22.79 31.96
C THR A 389 11.14 21.52 32.57
N GLY A 390 11.41 20.39 31.93
CA GLY A 390 10.99 19.07 32.37
C GLY A 390 11.77 18.59 33.60
N PRO A 391 11.37 17.45 34.19
CA PRO A 391 12.11 16.84 35.29
C PRO A 391 13.53 16.46 34.83
N ALA A 392 14.52 16.71 35.69
CA ALA A 392 15.90 16.32 35.40
C ALA A 392 16.04 14.79 35.24
N PRO A 393 16.89 14.30 34.32
CA PRO A 393 17.19 12.88 34.16
C PRO A 393 17.72 12.26 35.44
N ASP A 394 17.37 11.00 35.69
CA ASP A 394 17.93 10.22 36.79
C ASP A 394 19.39 9.84 36.47
N PRO A 395 20.40 10.32 37.23
CA PRO A 395 21.81 10.10 36.94
C PRO A 395 22.23 8.63 37.05
N ASP A 396 21.46 7.80 37.78
CA ASP A 396 21.75 6.38 37.97
C ASP A 396 21.04 5.49 36.92
N ARG A 397 20.22 6.08 36.04
CA ARG A 397 19.46 5.32 35.03
C ARG A 397 20.33 4.98 33.82
N THR A 398 20.31 3.71 33.44
CA THR A 398 20.96 3.21 32.22
C THR A 398 19.97 3.06 31.07
N TYR A 399 20.37 3.48 29.87
CA TYR A 399 19.57 3.39 28.65
C TYR A 399 20.16 2.36 27.69
N THR A 400 19.31 1.56 27.05
CA THR A 400 19.72 0.66 25.97
C THR A 400 19.83 1.41 24.65
N THR A 401 20.48 0.82 23.64
CA THR A 401 20.49 1.38 22.28
C THR A 401 19.09 1.57 21.71
N HIS A 402 18.15 0.69 22.08
CA HIS A 402 16.75 0.79 21.66
C HIS A 402 16.04 1.97 22.30
N ASP A 403 16.25 2.20 23.60
CA ASP A 403 15.67 3.34 24.33
C ASP A 403 16.12 4.67 23.71
N LEU A 404 17.41 4.77 23.35
CA LEU A 404 17.98 5.98 22.76
C LEU A 404 17.58 6.22 21.29
N ALA A 405 16.98 5.23 20.62
CA ALA A 405 16.74 5.29 19.17
C ALA A 405 15.76 6.41 18.79
N THR A 406 14.66 6.56 19.54
CA THR A 406 13.65 7.58 19.24
C THR A 406 14.19 9.00 19.41
N GLY A 407 14.92 9.25 20.50
CA GLY A 407 15.53 10.56 20.74
C GLY A 407 16.61 10.91 19.70
N ARG A 408 17.39 9.92 19.23
CA ARG A 408 18.35 10.12 18.14
C ARG A 408 17.66 10.40 16.81
N HIS A 409 16.58 9.69 16.52
CA HIS A 409 15.81 9.91 15.31
C HIS A 409 15.20 11.32 15.26
N LEU A 410 14.71 11.84 16.39
CA LEU A 410 14.23 13.22 16.49
C LEU A 410 15.32 14.22 16.10
N ILE A 411 16.53 14.06 16.66
CA ILE A 411 17.69 14.91 16.34
C ILE A 411 18.06 14.79 14.85
N GLU A 412 18.08 13.58 14.28
CA GLU A 412 18.38 13.36 12.86
C GLU A 412 17.39 14.08 11.93
N VAL A 413 16.10 14.02 12.24
CA VAL A 413 15.05 14.74 11.49
C VAL A 413 15.25 16.25 11.60
N HIS A 414 15.48 16.76 12.82
CA HIS A 414 15.67 18.17 13.05
C HIS A 414 16.94 18.72 12.39
N ASP A 415 18.04 17.99 12.44
CA ASP A 415 19.28 18.37 11.76
C ASP A 415 19.10 18.42 10.23
N GLY A 416 18.26 17.56 9.66
CA GLY A 416 17.80 17.66 8.28
C GLY A 416 17.11 19.01 8.01
N LEU A 417 16.15 19.40 8.86
CA LEU A 417 15.44 20.68 8.74
C LEU A 417 16.37 21.88 8.88
N ARG A 418 17.36 21.82 9.80
CA ARG A 418 18.40 22.86 9.95
C ARG A 418 19.23 23.01 8.67
N GLY A 419 19.65 21.88 8.09
CA GLY A 419 20.42 21.86 6.85
C GLY A 419 19.66 22.47 5.67
N GLU A 420 18.34 22.23 5.60
CA GLU A 420 17.53 22.81 4.54
C GLU A 420 17.23 24.30 4.72
N LEU A 421 17.01 24.76 5.95
CA LEU A 421 16.91 26.19 6.23
C LEU A 421 18.19 26.92 5.81
N ALA A 422 19.35 26.34 6.08
CA ALA A 422 20.64 26.88 5.62
C ALA A 422 20.72 26.96 4.09
N GLN A 423 20.31 25.91 3.38
CA GLN A 423 20.28 25.90 1.91
C GLN A 423 19.30 26.94 1.33
N ILE A 424 18.15 27.19 1.98
CA ILE A 424 17.22 28.25 1.55
C ILE A 424 17.87 29.62 1.67
N HIS A 425 18.57 29.90 2.78
CA HIS A 425 19.33 31.15 2.93
C HIS A 425 20.38 31.32 1.83
N ASP A 426 21.16 30.27 1.56
CA ASP A 426 22.18 30.30 0.51
C ASP A 426 21.59 30.59 -0.88
N LEU A 427 20.38 30.11 -1.17
CA LEU A 427 19.69 30.38 -2.44
C LEU A 427 19.16 31.81 -2.51
N ILE A 428 18.63 32.35 -1.42
CA ILE A 428 18.19 33.77 -1.37
C ILE A 428 19.39 34.70 -1.53
N ASP A 429 20.52 34.39 -0.89
CA ASP A 429 21.78 35.13 -1.03
C ASP A 429 22.29 35.14 -2.49
N GLN A 430 22.23 34.00 -3.18
CA GLN A 430 22.64 33.89 -4.59
C GLN A 430 21.71 34.66 -5.54
N VAL A 431 20.40 34.67 -5.27
CA VAL A 431 19.45 35.47 -6.05
C VAL A 431 19.68 36.96 -5.85
N GLU A 432 19.91 37.39 -4.60
CA GLU A 432 20.16 38.79 -4.27
C GLU A 432 21.49 39.29 -4.85
N ALA A 433 22.53 38.46 -4.86
CA ALA A 433 23.81 38.75 -5.49
C ALA A 433 23.75 38.76 -7.03
N GLY A 434 22.62 38.37 -7.63
CA GLY A 434 22.44 38.25 -9.08
C GLY A 434 23.26 37.12 -9.71
N THR A 435 23.80 36.19 -8.91
CA THR A 435 24.56 35.03 -9.37
C THR A 435 23.66 33.84 -9.75
N MET A 436 22.39 33.90 -9.35
CA MET A 436 21.35 32.92 -9.69
C MET A 436 20.05 33.65 -10.05
N ASP A 437 19.37 33.19 -11.10
CA ASP A 437 18.04 33.72 -11.41
C ASP A 437 16.97 33.09 -10.50
N VAL A 438 15.88 33.83 -10.27
CA VAL A 438 14.76 33.40 -9.42
C VAL A 438 14.16 32.07 -9.90
N GLY A 439 14.16 31.79 -11.20
CA GLY A 439 13.66 30.54 -11.77
C GLY A 439 14.54 29.33 -11.41
N THR A 440 15.86 29.50 -11.47
CA THR A 440 16.85 28.50 -11.06
C THR A 440 16.85 28.28 -9.56
N ALA A 441 16.78 29.35 -8.76
CA ALA A 441 16.63 29.23 -7.31
C ALA A 441 15.34 28.49 -6.94
N ARG A 442 14.23 28.78 -7.63
CA ARG A 442 12.99 28.01 -7.50
C ARG A 442 13.21 26.56 -7.88
N SER A 443 13.97 26.26 -8.94
CA SER A 443 14.30 24.89 -9.32
C SER A 443 15.18 24.15 -8.28
N HIS A 444 16.07 24.86 -7.58
CA HIS A 444 16.88 24.29 -6.50
C HIS A 444 16.04 24.01 -5.25
N ILE A 445 15.25 24.98 -4.79
CA ILE A 445 14.23 24.76 -3.76
C ILE A 445 13.32 23.60 -4.18
N ASN A 446 13.10 23.45 -5.49
CA ASN A 446 12.29 22.38 -6.05
C ASN A 446 12.92 20.97 -6.02
N THR A 447 14.23 20.87 -5.78
CA THR A 447 15.02 19.63 -5.84
C THR A 447 15.72 19.29 -4.53
N MET A 448 15.63 20.17 -3.53
CA MET A 448 16.03 19.87 -2.15
C MET A 448 15.24 18.67 -1.60
N THR A 449 15.82 17.97 -0.62
CA THR A 449 15.31 16.70 -0.07
C THR A 449 13.86 16.78 0.39
N MET A 450 13.41 17.90 0.97
CA MET A 450 11.99 18.16 1.26
C MET A 450 11.08 18.44 0.05
N ARG A 451 11.58 18.42 -1.19
CA ARG A 451 10.73 18.41 -2.40
C ARG A 451 11.02 17.30 -3.40
N GLN A 452 12.03 16.46 -3.16
CA GLN A 452 12.08 15.12 -3.79
C GLN A 452 11.00 14.19 -3.22
N ASN A 453 10.32 14.60 -2.14
CA ASN A 453 8.93 14.22 -1.86
C ASN A 453 7.93 15.11 -2.63
N ASN A 454 7.89 14.84 -3.94
CA ASN A 454 6.88 15.16 -4.95
C ASN A 454 6.59 16.65 -5.29
N TRP A 455 6.44 16.96 -6.60
CA TRP A 455 5.34 17.74 -7.20
C TRP A 455 5.66 18.12 -8.66
N THR A 456 4.70 17.93 -9.58
CA THR A 456 4.57 18.82 -10.76
C THR A 456 3.17 19.43 -10.84
N LEU A 457 3.15 20.75 -10.60
CA LEU A 457 2.19 21.85 -10.82
C LEU A 457 0.67 21.58 -10.88
N GLY A 458 -0.17 22.31 -10.13
CA GLY A 458 0.15 23.48 -9.32
C GLY A 458 -0.98 23.94 -8.39
N THR A 459 -0.56 24.47 -7.25
CA THR A 459 -0.96 25.75 -6.68
C THR A 459 0.22 26.10 -5.78
N TYR A 460 0.94 27.14 -6.17
CA TYR A 460 2.19 27.50 -5.51
C TYR A 460 1.85 27.98 -4.11
N CYS A 461 2.55 27.38 -3.14
CA CYS A 461 2.90 27.85 -1.80
C CYS A 461 2.42 26.94 -0.63
N GLU A 462 1.31 26.21 -0.79
CA GLU A 462 0.76 25.29 0.23
C GLU A 462 1.65 24.06 0.57
N SER A 463 2.66 23.76 -0.24
CA SER A 463 3.46 22.52 -0.10
C SER A 463 4.63 22.62 0.88
N TYR A 464 5.15 23.82 1.19
CA TYR A 464 6.22 23.96 2.19
C TYR A 464 5.66 23.88 3.61
N CYS A 465 4.40 24.29 3.81
CA CYS A 465 3.72 24.19 5.10
C CYS A 465 3.51 22.74 5.54
N ARG A 466 3.26 21.79 4.62
CA ARG A 466 2.79 20.44 4.97
C ARG A 466 3.82 19.55 5.66
N ILE A 467 5.12 19.77 5.47
CA ILE A 467 6.15 18.89 6.06
C ILE A 467 6.44 19.28 7.51
N VAL A 468 6.44 20.58 7.81
CA VAL A 468 6.41 21.05 9.21
C VAL A 468 5.09 20.66 9.86
N THR A 469 3.96 20.72 9.16
CA THR A 469 2.68 20.26 9.78
C THR A 469 2.67 18.76 10.07
N THR A 470 3.34 17.89 9.29
CA THR A 470 3.15 16.43 9.42
C THR A 470 3.89 15.80 10.61
N HIS A 471 5.11 16.26 10.94
CA HIS A 471 5.81 15.74 12.13
C HIS A 471 5.22 16.31 13.43
N HIS A 472 4.90 17.61 13.47
CA HIS A 472 4.19 18.23 14.58
C HIS A 472 2.74 17.66 14.76
N THR A 473 2.07 17.23 13.69
CA THR A 473 0.75 16.58 13.79
C THR A 473 0.83 15.18 14.43
N ILE A 474 1.92 14.44 14.21
CA ILE A 474 2.14 13.12 14.84
C ILE A 474 2.50 13.31 16.32
N GLU A 475 3.29 14.33 16.63
CA GLU A 475 3.62 14.72 18.00
C GLU A 475 2.37 15.12 18.78
N ASP A 476 1.58 16.07 18.28
CA ASP A 476 0.37 16.59 18.93
C ASP A 476 -0.70 15.51 19.15
N ARG A 477 -0.84 14.56 18.20
CA ARG A 477 -1.92 13.57 18.22
C ARG A 477 -1.55 12.27 18.93
N SER A 478 -0.27 11.99 19.11
CA SER A 478 0.21 10.70 19.63
C SER A 478 1.27 10.85 20.71
N LEU A 479 2.39 11.52 20.41
CA LEU A 479 3.56 11.62 21.29
C LEU A 479 3.25 12.45 22.55
N PHE A 480 2.70 13.65 22.37
CA PHE A 480 2.36 14.57 23.46
C PHE A 480 1.26 14.01 24.39
N PRO A 481 0.15 13.45 23.88
CA PRO A 481 -0.79 12.73 24.72
C PRO A 481 -0.15 11.54 25.44
N HIS A 482 0.80 10.83 24.83
CA HIS A 482 1.52 9.73 25.47
C HIS A 482 2.41 10.25 26.60
N LEU A 483 3.29 11.22 26.35
CA LEU A 483 4.19 11.79 27.36
C LEU A 483 3.41 12.38 28.54
N ARG A 484 2.32 13.10 28.27
CA ARG A 484 1.44 13.68 29.29
C ARG A 484 0.78 12.62 30.17
N ARG A 485 0.42 11.46 29.61
CA ARG A 485 -0.11 10.30 30.38
C ARG A 485 0.98 9.55 31.14
N SER A 486 2.16 9.41 30.54
CA SER A 486 3.26 8.60 31.06
C SER A 486 4.06 9.31 32.16
N ASP A 487 4.19 10.64 32.10
CA ASP A 487 4.77 11.47 33.16
C ASP A 487 4.09 12.86 33.20
N PRO A 488 3.10 13.06 34.09
CA PRO A 488 2.35 14.32 34.18
C PRO A 488 3.20 15.57 34.43
N ARG A 489 4.44 15.41 34.92
CA ARG A 489 5.37 16.53 35.15
C ARG A 489 5.87 17.16 33.84
N LEU A 490 5.73 16.47 32.71
CA LEU A 490 6.05 16.99 31.37
C LEU A 490 4.96 17.89 30.80
N ALA A 491 3.76 17.94 31.40
CA ALA A 491 2.64 18.70 30.85
C ALA A 491 2.97 20.17 30.54
N PRO A 492 3.68 20.94 31.39
CA PRO A 492 4.02 22.32 31.07
C PRO A 492 4.90 22.46 29.81
N VAL A 493 5.87 21.56 29.62
CA VAL A 493 6.74 21.53 28.43
C VAL A 493 5.92 21.20 27.18
N VAL A 494 5.11 20.15 27.26
CA VAL A 494 4.26 19.71 26.15
C VAL A 494 3.26 20.79 25.75
N ASP A 495 2.58 21.40 26.72
CA ASP A 495 1.63 22.50 26.46
C ASP A 495 2.33 23.71 25.83
N ARG A 496 3.61 23.96 26.18
CA ARG A 496 4.40 25.02 25.57
C ARG A 496 4.78 24.68 24.13
N LEU A 497 5.20 23.45 23.85
CA LEU A 497 5.52 23.01 22.49
C LEU A 497 4.29 23.07 21.57
N GLU A 498 3.12 22.62 22.04
CA GLU A 498 1.84 22.74 21.32
C GLU A 498 1.51 24.21 20.99
N GLN A 499 1.77 25.15 21.90
CA GLN A 499 1.60 26.59 21.63
C GLN A 499 2.59 27.11 20.58
N GLU A 500 3.86 26.69 20.66
CA GLU A 500 4.88 27.08 19.69
C GLU A 500 4.55 26.51 18.29
N HIS A 501 3.95 25.32 18.18
CA HIS A 501 3.48 24.76 16.90
C HIS A 501 2.43 25.66 16.22
N HIS A 502 1.47 26.20 16.99
CA HIS A 502 0.47 27.13 16.46
C HIS A 502 1.09 28.41 15.91
N VAL A 503 2.10 28.95 16.60
CA VAL A 503 2.81 30.15 16.15
C VAL A 503 3.68 29.85 14.93
N ILE A 504 4.35 28.70 14.88
CA ILE A 504 5.11 28.25 13.70
C ILE A 504 4.19 28.15 12.47
N HIS A 505 2.97 27.67 12.64
CA HIS A 505 1.99 27.62 11.56
C HIS A 505 1.69 29.02 10.99
N GLU A 506 1.49 30.02 11.84
CA GLU A 506 1.28 31.41 11.41
C GLU A 506 2.52 31.99 10.70
N VAL A 507 3.73 31.68 11.18
CA VAL A 507 5.00 32.11 10.56
C VAL A 507 5.17 31.48 9.17
N LEU A 508 4.82 30.21 9.01
CA LEU A 508 4.84 29.51 7.73
C LEU A 508 3.85 30.13 6.72
N GLU A 509 2.64 30.49 7.15
CA GLU A 509 1.72 31.27 6.30
C GLU A 509 2.30 32.62 5.88
N GLY A 510 3.15 33.22 6.72
CA GLY A 510 3.87 34.45 6.39
C GLY A 510 4.84 34.26 5.22
N VAL A 511 5.61 33.17 5.22
CA VAL A 511 6.51 32.79 4.11
C VAL A 511 5.72 32.53 2.83
N ASP A 512 4.56 31.87 2.96
CA ASP A 512 3.65 31.58 1.84
C ASP A 512 3.23 32.86 1.10
N LYS A 513 2.74 33.84 1.86
CA LYS A 513 2.33 35.16 1.37
C LYS A 513 3.50 35.91 0.72
N ALA A 514 4.70 35.81 1.30
CA ALA A 514 5.90 36.47 0.77
C ALA A 514 6.36 35.89 -0.57
N LEU A 515 6.30 34.56 -0.73
CA LEU A 515 6.60 33.87 -1.98
C LEU A 515 5.60 34.22 -3.11
N VAL A 516 4.30 34.33 -2.81
CA VAL A 516 3.28 34.80 -3.78
C VAL A 516 3.58 36.24 -4.23
N THR A 517 4.02 37.08 -3.29
CA THR A 517 4.40 38.47 -3.56
C THR A 517 5.64 38.55 -4.46
N LEU A 518 6.65 37.69 -4.23
CA LEU A 518 7.86 37.61 -5.07
C LEU A 518 7.53 37.31 -6.55
N VAL A 519 6.51 36.49 -6.82
CA VAL A 519 6.09 36.17 -8.20
C VAL A 519 5.34 37.32 -8.86
N SER A 520 4.67 38.15 -8.06
CA SER A 520 3.73 39.16 -8.55
C SER A 520 4.32 40.57 -8.60
N ALA A 521 5.45 40.83 -7.93
CA ALA A 521 6.07 42.14 -7.83
C ALA A 521 7.61 42.07 -8.02
N PRO A 522 8.22 43.01 -8.78
CA PRO A 522 9.67 43.04 -9.02
C PRO A 522 10.53 43.19 -7.75
N ASP A 523 9.97 43.79 -6.69
CA ASP A 523 10.67 44.11 -5.44
C ASP A 523 10.27 43.19 -4.28
N GLY A 524 9.79 41.96 -4.54
CA GLY A 524 9.29 41.05 -3.51
C GLY A 524 10.38 40.31 -2.71
N LEU A 525 11.66 40.39 -3.11
CA LEU A 525 12.76 39.64 -2.50
C LEU A 525 13.06 40.04 -1.04
N PRO A 526 13.07 41.33 -0.65
CA PRO A 526 13.25 41.73 0.75
C PRO A 526 12.17 41.18 1.68
N ALA A 527 10.91 41.14 1.22
CA ALA A 527 9.79 40.57 1.99
C ALA A 527 9.94 39.06 2.20
N LEU A 528 10.42 38.33 1.18
CA LEU A 528 10.73 36.92 1.30
C LEU A 528 11.88 36.68 2.29
N ARG A 529 12.96 37.47 2.21
CA ARG A 529 14.09 37.36 3.13
C ARG A 529 13.66 37.57 4.57
N GLU A 530 12.86 38.59 4.86
CA GLU A 530 12.34 38.82 6.22
C GLU A 530 11.46 37.67 6.72
N ALA A 531 10.59 37.12 5.87
CA ALA A 531 9.74 35.98 6.24
C ALA A 531 10.57 34.71 6.52
N VAL A 532 11.59 34.43 5.71
CA VAL A 532 12.48 33.26 5.90
C VAL A 532 13.40 33.44 7.09
N ASN A 533 13.89 34.67 7.36
CA ASN A 533 14.61 35.00 8.59
C ASN A 533 13.74 34.69 9.82
N LEU A 534 12.48 35.14 9.82
CA LEU A 534 11.56 34.88 10.92
C LEU A 534 11.29 33.38 11.10
N LEU A 535 11.06 32.64 10.01
CA LEU A 535 10.88 31.20 10.04
C LEU A 535 12.11 30.49 10.63
N SER A 536 13.30 30.91 10.23
CA SER A 536 14.56 30.30 10.68
C SER A 536 14.78 30.53 12.17
N ASP A 537 14.63 31.76 12.64
CA ASP A 537 14.76 32.11 14.05
C ASP A 537 13.75 31.33 14.90
N THR A 538 12.52 31.20 14.41
CA THR A 538 11.42 30.50 15.07
C THR A 538 11.70 29.00 15.16
N LEU A 539 12.01 28.35 14.03
CA LEU A 539 12.23 26.90 13.97
C LEU A 539 13.49 26.48 14.72
N LEU A 540 14.63 27.16 14.52
CA LEU A 540 15.88 26.77 15.19
C LEU A 540 15.75 26.84 16.72
N SER A 541 15.10 27.88 17.23
CA SER A 541 14.78 28.04 18.65
C SER A 541 13.85 26.94 19.15
N HIS A 542 12.83 26.59 18.37
CA HIS A 542 11.86 25.56 18.72
C HIS A 542 12.47 24.16 18.76
N LEU A 543 13.16 23.75 17.69
CA LEU A 543 13.77 22.42 17.56
C LEU A 543 14.78 22.16 18.68
N ALA A 544 15.60 23.17 19.01
CA ALA A 544 16.56 23.08 20.11
C ALA A 544 15.88 23.00 21.50
N TYR A 545 14.71 23.61 21.66
CA TYR A 545 13.92 23.48 22.88
C TYR A 545 13.31 22.08 23.00
N GLU A 546 12.68 21.60 21.94
CA GLU A 546 12.06 20.29 21.90
C GLU A 546 13.08 19.17 22.16
N GLU A 547 14.23 19.19 21.47
CA GLU A 547 15.25 18.17 21.68
C GLU A 547 15.79 18.17 23.11
N ARG A 548 16.00 19.37 23.68
CA ARG A 548 16.49 19.49 25.06
C ARG A 548 15.52 18.89 26.06
N GLU A 549 14.23 19.12 25.89
CA GLU A 549 13.24 18.71 26.88
C GLU A 549 12.66 17.31 26.62
N LEU A 550 12.65 16.80 25.38
CA LEU A 550 11.95 15.56 25.03
C LEU A 550 12.86 14.37 24.71
N VAL A 551 14.12 14.56 24.32
CA VAL A 551 15.00 13.43 23.93
C VAL A 551 15.20 12.44 25.08
N GLU A 552 15.42 12.90 26.32
CA GLU A 552 15.49 12.00 27.47
C GLU A 552 14.13 11.38 27.82
N PRO A 553 13.03 12.15 27.94
CA PRO A 553 11.73 11.56 28.21
C PRO A 553 11.30 10.50 27.21
N LEU A 554 11.61 10.69 25.92
CA LEU A 554 11.34 9.71 24.87
C LEU A 554 12.13 8.42 25.10
N ALA A 555 13.40 8.52 25.48
CA ALA A 555 14.20 7.35 25.83
C ALA A 555 13.74 6.68 27.13
N ARG A 556 13.22 7.47 28.07
CA ARG A 556 12.80 7.02 29.39
C ARG A 556 11.44 6.32 29.38
N LEU A 557 10.49 6.82 28.57
CA LEU A 557 9.10 6.40 28.56
C LEU A 557 8.76 5.50 27.36
N GLY A 558 9.56 5.57 26.29
CA GLY A 558 9.32 4.87 25.04
C GLY A 558 8.11 5.42 24.27
N MET A 559 7.88 4.88 23.08
CA MET A 559 6.69 5.13 22.26
C MET A 559 5.88 3.83 22.21
N ARG A 560 4.67 3.81 22.79
CA ARG A 560 3.78 2.64 22.74
C ARG A 560 2.63 2.85 21.77
#